data_AF-A0A7S1T8I1-F1
#
_entry.id   AF-A0A7S1T8I1-F1
#
_cell.length_a   1.000
_cell.length_b   1.000
_cell.length_c   1.000
_cell.angle_alpha   90.00
_cell.angle_beta   90.00
_cell.angle_gamma   90.00
#
_symmetry.space_group_name_H-M   'P 1'
#
loop_
_entity.id
_entity.type
_entity.pdbx_description
1 polymer ?
#
loop_
_entity_poly.entity_id
_entity_poly.type
_entity_poly.pdbx_seq_one_letter_code
_entity_poly.pdbx_strand_id
1 'polypeptide(L)'
;MGANAALFMNINAAKGLHDVMKTNLGPKGTIKMLVGGAGDIKLTKDGNVLLREMQIQNPTAVMIARTAVAQDDVTGDGTTSTVLLIGEVMKQSERYISEGLHPRVLVEGFDLAKKALLEYLESVKIKVDVTDREILYCAAKTSLRTKLSQALADQLTDIVTDSVLTIKRPGEPLDLHMVEIMHMRHKLTTDSKMVRGLVLDHGARHPDMPKRVENAFVLTCNISLEYEKSEVNSGFFYSNAEQREKLVAAEREYTDARVRAIIDLKKKVCTSADQGFVVINMKGIDPFSLDLLAKEGIMALRRAKKRNMERLVLACGGISVNSVEELTPDCLGYAGCVYEHILGEEKYTFVEDVKNPHSCTILLKAPNDHAIAQMKEALR
;
A
#
# COMPACT_ATOMS: atom_id res chain seq x y z
N MET A 1 -34.83 36.83 -13.31
CA MET A 1 -34.75 35.57 -14.09
C MET A 1 -33.43 34.82 -13.91
N GLY A 2 -32.26 35.49 -13.88
CA GLY A 2 -30.96 34.80 -13.79
C GLY A 2 -30.71 33.97 -12.52
N ALA A 3 -31.11 34.46 -11.34
CA ALA A 3 -30.86 33.77 -10.06
C ALA A 3 -31.56 32.40 -9.95
N ASN A 4 -32.84 32.33 -10.36
CA ASN A 4 -33.58 31.07 -10.35
C ASN A 4 -33.03 30.10 -11.39
N ALA A 5 -32.64 30.58 -12.59
CA ALA A 5 -32.06 29.73 -13.62
C ALA A 5 -30.74 29.07 -13.17
N ALA A 6 -29.86 29.83 -12.50
CA ALA A 6 -28.63 29.29 -11.94
C ALA A 6 -28.91 28.23 -10.85
N LEU A 7 -29.88 28.49 -9.97
CA LEU A 7 -30.26 27.58 -8.91
C LEU A 7 -30.85 26.26 -9.45
N PHE A 8 -31.74 26.33 -10.44
CA PHE A 8 -32.27 25.13 -11.12
C PHE A 8 -31.17 24.33 -11.82
N MET A 9 -30.21 25.00 -12.46
CA MET A 9 -29.06 24.32 -13.09
C MET A 9 -28.21 23.57 -12.05
N ASN A 10 -27.99 24.16 -10.87
CA ASN A 10 -27.27 23.54 -9.77
C ASN A 10 -28.00 22.31 -9.22
N ILE A 11 -29.30 22.44 -8.98
CA ILE A 11 -30.13 21.34 -8.47
C ILE A 11 -30.19 20.20 -9.48
N ASN A 12 -30.35 20.49 -10.78
CA ASN A 12 -30.36 19.47 -11.83
C ASN A 12 -29.01 18.75 -11.95
N ALA A 13 -27.89 19.46 -11.79
CA ALA A 13 -26.56 18.84 -11.75
C ALA A 13 -26.42 17.87 -10.57
N ALA A 14 -26.86 18.28 -9.37
CA ALA A 14 -26.83 17.46 -8.16
C ALA A 14 -27.72 16.21 -8.28
N LYS A 15 -28.94 16.37 -8.83
CA LYS A 15 -29.87 15.26 -9.11
C LYS A 15 -29.30 14.27 -10.13
N GLY A 16 -28.71 14.79 -11.22
CA GLY A 16 -28.08 13.94 -12.22
C GLY A 16 -26.96 13.08 -11.62
N LEU A 17 -26.11 13.68 -10.79
CA LEU A 17 -25.05 12.94 -10.10
C LEU A 17 -25.60 11.93 -9.08
N HIS A 18 -26.65 12.30 -8.34
CA HIS A 18 -27.37 11.39 -7.45
C HIS A 18 -27.90 10.16 -8.18
N ASP A 19 -28.55 10.34 -9.33
CA ASP A 19 -29.12 9.23 -10.10
C ASP A 19 -28.07 8.28 -10.67
N VAL A 20 -26.89 8.80 -11.00
CA VAL A 20 -25.74 7.97 -11.37
C VAL A 20 -25.24 7.18 -10.15
N MET A 21 -25.13 7.81 -8.98
CA MET A 21 -24.48 7.21 -7.81
C MET A 21 -25.40 6.28 -6.99
N LYS A 22 -26.73 6.43 -7.08
CA LYS A 22 -27.68 5.68 -6.24
C LYS A 22 -27.59 4.17 -6.42
N THR A 23 -27.21 3.73 -7.63
CA THR A 23 -27.09 2.30 -7.94
C THR A 23 -25.89 1.64 -7.24
N ASN A 24 -24.94 2.43 -6.71
CA ASN A 24 -23.74 1.89 -6.06
C ASN A 24 -23.93 1.64 -4.56
N LEU A 25 -24.94 2.24 -3.94
CA LEU A 25 -25.09 2.24 -2.49
C LEU A 25 -25.40 0.83 -1.94
N GLY A 26 -24.66 0.42 -0.92
CA GLY A 26 -24.90 -0.79 -0.14
C GLY A 26 -24.45 -2.08 -0.84
N PRO A 27 -24.57 -3.24 -0.15
CA PRO A 27 -24.05 -4.53 -0.65
C PRO A 27 -24.75 -5.01 -1.92
N LYS A 28 -26.02 -4.63 -2.13
CA LYS A 28 -26.80 -4.95 -3.34
C LYS A 28 -26.59 -3.96 -4.49
N GLY A 29 -25.72 -2.96 -4.33
CA GLY A 29 -25.39 -2.02 -5.40
C GLY A 29 -24.67 -2.68 -6.58
N THR A 30 -24.83 -2.11 -7.76
CA THR A 30 -24.25 -2.55 -9.03
C THR A 30 -22.79 -2.11 -9.15
N ILE A 31 -21.94 -2.98 -9.72
CA ILE A 31 -20.57 -2.60 -10.10
C ILE A 31 -20.60 -1.85 -11.42
N LYS A 32 -19.82 -0.79 -11.53
CA LYS A 32 -19.67 -0.02 -12.77
C LYS A 32 -18.36 -0.35 -13.46
N MET A 33 -18.45 -0.57 -14.77
CA MET A 33 -17.30 -0.71 -15.63
C MET A 33 -17.04 0.63 -16.32
N LEU A 34 -15.88 1.20 -16.07
CA LEU A 34 -15.37 2.38 -16.75
C LEU A 34 -14.38 1.92 -17.81
N VAL A 35 -14.44 2.53 -18.99
CA VAL A 35 -13.47 2.31 -20.06
C VAL A 35 -12.82 3.65 -20.36
N GLY A 36 -11.52 3.75 -20.08
CA GLY A 36 -10.75 4.95 -20.38
C GLY A 36 -10.51 5.12 -21.87
N GLY A 37 -10.10 6.32 -22.29
CA GLY A 37 -9.81 6.61 -23.70
C GLY A 37 -8.68 5.77 -24.30
N ALA A 38 -7.76 5.29 -23.46
CA ALA A 38 -6.69 4.35 -23.85
C ALA A 38 -7.16 2.88 -23.93
N GLY A 39 -8.42 2.59 -23.64
CA GLY A 39 -8.97 1.23 -23.57
C GLY A 39 -8.73 0.52 -22.25
N ASP A 40 -8.17 1.20 -21.23
CA ASP A 40 -8.05 0.63 -19.89
C ASP A 40 -9.44 0.45 -19.26
N ILE A 41 -9.67 -0.73 -18.70
CA ILE A 41 -10.95 -1.10 -18.10
C ILE A 41 -10.80 -1.03 -16.59
N LYS A 42 -11.72 -0.34 -15.91
CA LYS A 42 -11.73 -0.27 -14.46
C LYS A 42 -13.09 -0.68 -13.94
N LEU A 43 -13.10 -1.72 -13.11
CA LEU A 43 -14.29 -2.19 -12.41
C LEU A 43 -14.28 -1.60 -11.02
N THR A 44 -15.26 -0.77 -10.70
CA THR A 44 -15.35 -0.19 -9.36
C THR A 44 -16.79 -0.02 -8.93
N LYS A 45 -16.97 -0.08 -7.62
CA LYS A 45 -18.21 0.26 -6.93
C LYS A 45 -18.02 1.47 -6.02
N ASP A 46 -16.78 1.87 -5.79
CA ASP A 46 -16.47 2.99 -4.93
C ASP A 46 -16.81 4.31 -5.63
N GLY A 47 -17.46 5.20 -4.88
CA GLY A 47 -17.87 6.50 -5.36
C GLY A 47 -16.69 7.42 -5.63
N ASN A 48 -15.63 7.34 -4.81
CA ASN A 48 -14.44 8.17 -4.99
C ASN A 48 -13.75 7.87 -6.32
N VAL A 49 -13.54 6.59 -6.62
CA VAL A 49 -12.91 6.14 -7.87
C VAL A 49 -13.75 6.58 -9.07
N LEU A 50 -15.06 6.38 -9.03
CA LEU A 50 -15.95 6.84 -10.12
C LEU A 50 -15.85 8.34 -10.35
N LEU A 51 -15.87 9.15 -9.28
CA LEU A 51 -15.84 10.60 -9.39
C LEU A 51 -14.48 11.14 -9.87
N ARG A 52 -13.38 10.43 -9.58
CA ARG A 52 -12.03 10.78 -10.08
C ARG A 52 -11.84 10.43 -11.55
N GLU A 53 -12.38 9.29 -11.98
CA GLU A 53 -12.21 8.78 -13.35
C GLU A 53 -13.20 9.41 -14.34
N MET A 54 -14.39 9.82 -13.88
CA MET A 54 -15.38 10.49 -14.73
C MET A 54 -14.94 11.92 -15.08
N GLN A 55 -14.97 12.24 -16.37
CA GLN A 55 -14.74 13.61 -16.84
C GLN A 55 -16.00 14.46 -16.66
N ILE A 56 -16.14 15.07 -15.48
CA ILE A 56 -17.29 15.90 -15.12
C ILE A 56 -17.11 17.33 -15.68
N GLN A 57 -18.01 17.76 -16.58
CA GLN A 57 -17.99 19.10 -17.17
C GLN A 57 -18.76 20.15 -16.34
N ASN A 58 -19.82 19.74 -15.64
CA ASN A 58 -20.66 20.68 -14.90
C ASN A 58 -19.96 21.17 -13.63
N PRO A 59 -19.78 22.49 -13.41
CA PRO A 59 -19.02 23.03 -12.29
C PRO A 59 -19.61 22.65 -10.92
N THR A 60 -20.93 22.56 -10.80
CA THR A 60 -21.61 22.19 -9.55
C THR A 60 -21.35 20.72 -9.22
N ALA A 61 -21.36 19.85 -10.22
CA ALA A 61 -21.01 18.44 -10.03
C ALA A 61 -19.53 18.27 -9.66
N VAL A 62 -18.63 19.11 -10.20
CA VAL A 62 -17.20 19.13 -9.80
C VAL A 62 -17.04 19.53 -8.33
N MET A 63 -17.78 20.53 -7.85
CA MET A 63 -17.75 20.91 -6.43
C MET A 63 -18.24 19.76 -5.54
N ILE A 64 -19.34 19.10 -5.89
CA ILE A 64 -19.86 17.93 -5.15
C ILE A 64 -18.84 16.78 -5.15
N ALA A 65 -18.22 16.51 -6.31
CA ALA A 65 -17.20 15.48 -6.44
C ALA A 65 -15.97 15.76 -5.55
N ARG A 66 -15.51 17.01 -5.48
CA ARG A 66 -14.41 17.40 -4.58
C ARG A 66 -14.76 17.20 -3.11
N THR A 67 -15.99 17.48 -2.69
CA THR A 67 -16.44 17.19 -1.33
C THR A 67 -16.42 15.70 -1.03
N ALA A 68 -16.83 14.85 -1.98
CA ALA A 68 -16.77 13.40 -1.83
C ALA A 68 -15.32 12.88 -1.75
N VAL A 69 -14.41 13.46 -2.55
CA VAL A 69 -12.97 13.17 -2.48
C VAL A 69 -12.39 13.56 -1.13
N ALA A 70 -12.76 14.73 -0.59
CA ALA A 70 -12.32 15.16 0.74
C ALA A 70 -12.83 14.22 1.86
N GLN A 71 -14.04 13.68 1.71
CA GLN A 71 -14.58 12.67 2.62
C GLN A 71 -13.76 11.37 2.60
N ASP A 72 -13.35 10.91 1.41
CA ASP A 72 -12.48 9.75 1.24
C ASP A 72 -11.11 9.96 1.91
N ASP A 73 -10.50 11.12 1.72
CA ASP A 73 -9.16 11.38 2.24
C ASP A 73 -9.12 11.41 3.78
N VAL A 74 -10.23 11.79 4.44
CA VAL A 74 -10.32 11.85 5.91
C VAL A 74 -10.84 10.55 6.51
N THR A 75 -11.87 9.95 5.91
CA THR A 75 -12.59 8.79 6.50
C THR A 75 -12.42 7.48 5.75
N GLY A 76 -12.06 7.52 4.46
CA GLY A 76 -11.88 6.34 3.61
C GLY A 76 -13.18 5.66 3.13
N ASP A 77 -14.36 6.11 3.57
CA ASP A 77 -15.65 5.55 3.19
C ASP A 77 -16.75 6.64 3.17
N GLY A 78 -17.95 6.30 2.72
CA GLY A 78 -19.11 7.18 2.75
C GLY A 78 -19.19 8.20 1.60
N THR A 79 -18.30 8.12 0.62
CA THR A 79 -18.27 9.01 -0.55
C THR A 79 -19.60 9.00 -1.32
N THR A 80 -20.14 7.82 -1.59
CA THR A 80 -21.43 7.64 -2.26
C THR A 80 -22.57 8.25 -1.43
N SER A 81 -22.58 7.99 -0.12
CA SER A 81 -23.62 8.50 0.79
C SER A 81 -23.63 10.03 0.84
N THR A 82 -22.46 10.68 0.87
CA THR A 82 -22.34 12.13 0.84
C THR A 82 -22.95 12.74 -0.42
N VAL A 83 -22.66 12.15 -1.60
CA VAL A 83 -23.24 12.63 -2.86
C VAL A 83 -24.75 12.44 -2.90
N LEU A 84 -25.24 11.29 -2.40
CA LEU A 84 -26.67 11.01 -2.34
C LEU A 84 -27.41 11.96 -1.40
N LEU A 85 -26.82 12.23 -0.23
CA LEU A 85 -27.39 13.17 0.74
C LEU A 85 -27.49 14.57 0.14
N ILE A 86 -26.42 15.06 -0.51
CA ILE A 86 -26.44 16.38 -1.16
C ILE A 86 -27.52 16.42 -2.25
N GLY A 87 -27.60 15.40 -3.10
CA GLY A 87 -28.59 15.34 -4.18
C GLY A 87 -30.03 15.34 -3.68
N GLU A 88 -30.34 14.56 -2.64
CA GLU A 88 -31.69 14.50 -2.09
C GLU A 88 -32.05 15.77 -1.30
N VAL A 89 -31.11 16.37 -0.55
CA VAL A 89 -31.32 17.67 0.12
C VAL A 89 -31.63 18.77 -0.89
N MET A 90 -30.90 18.82 -2.02
CA MET A 90 -31.16 19.78 -3.10
C MET A 90 -32.53 19.55 -3.76
N LYS A 91 -32.93 18.29 -3.93
CA LYS A 91 -34.25 17.92 -4.48
C LYS A 91 -35.41 18.27 -3.54
N GLN A 92 -35.26 18.09 -2.22
CA GLN A 92 -36.27 18.53 -1.26
C GLN A 92 -36.34 20.06 -1.18
N SER A 93 -35.20 20.74 -1.27
CA SER A 93 -35.13 22.21 -1.29
C SER A 93 -35.85 22.80 -2.49
N GLU A 94 -35.75 22.18 -3.67
CA GLU A 94 -36.43 22.62 -4.88
C GLU A 94 -37.95 22.75 -4.68
N ARG A 95 -38.59 21.82 -3.97
CA ARG A 95 -40.04 21.83 -3.74
C ARG A 95 -40.49 23.11 -3.05
N TYR A 96 -39.82 23.48 -1.96
CA TYR A 96 -40.12 24.70 -1.21
C TYR A 96 -39.75 25.97 -1.98
N ILE A 97 -38.67 25.94 -2.77
CA ILE A 97 -38.30 27.06 -3.63
C ILE A 97 -39.33 27.26 -4.75
N SER A 98 -39.88 26.17 -5.31
CA SER A 98 -40.98 26.22 -6.28
C SER A 98 -42.26 26.79 -5.70
N GLU A 99 -42.52 26.58 -4.41
CA GLU A 99 -43.64 27.20 -3.68
C GLU A 99 -43.41 28.69 -3.34
N GLY A 100 -42.21 29.22 -3.64
CA GLY A 100 -41.87 30.63 -3.46
C GLY A 100 -41.10 30.95 -2.17
N LEU A 101 -40.63 29.93 -1.44
CA LEU A 101 -39.81 30.14 -0.24
C LEU A 101 -38.42 30.69 -0.62
N HIS A 102 -37.98 31.72 0.10
CA HIS A 102 -36.65 32.31 -0.13
C HIS A 102 -35.54 31.32 0.31
N PRO A 103 -34.54 31.00 -0.54
CA PRO A 103 -33.51 29.98 -0.26
C PRO A 103 -32.73 30.19 1.04
N ARG A 104 -32.55 31.45 1.47
CA ARG A 104 -31.90 31.78 2.75
C ARG A 104 -32.57 31.13 3.96
N VAL A 105 -33.91 31.08 3.97
CA VAL A 105 -34.68 30.47 5.07
C VAL A 105 -34.41 28.97 5.14
N LEU A 106 -34.25 28.30 4.00
CA LEU A 106 -33.87 26.89 3.94
C LEU A 106 -32.45 26.66 4.48
N VAL A 107 -31.50 27.52 4.11
CA VAL A 107 -30.11 27.42 4.60
C VAL A 107 -30.07 27.58 6.13
N GLU A 108 -30.75 28.59 6.67
CA GLU A 108 -30.85 28.80 8.12
C GLU A 108 -31.52 27.60 8.81
N GLY A 109 -32.57 27.03 8.22
CA GLY A 109 -33.21 25.81 8.69
C GLY A 109 -32.28 24.59 8.69
N PHE A 110 -31.47 24.40 7.65
CA PHE A 110 -30.50 23.31 7.58
C PHE A 110 -29.38 23.46 8.61
N ASP A 111 -28.92 24.68 8.90
CA ASP A 111 -27.91 24.90 9.94
C ASP A 111 -28.44 24.61 11.34
N LEU A 112 -29.71 24.94 11.62
CA LEU A 112 -30.38 24.55 12.86
C LEU A 112 -30.55 23.03 12.96
N ALA A 113 -31.02 22.39 11.88
CA ALA A 113 -31.17 20.94 11.82
C ALA A 113 -29.83 20.21 12.00
N LYS A 114 -28.75 20.70 11.38
CA LYS A 114 -27.41 20.14 11.51
C LYS A 114 -26.94 20.11 12.96
N LYS A 115 -27.13 21.20 13.71
CA LYS A 115 -26.74 21.27 15.14
C LYS A 115 -27.52 20.25 15.97
N ALA A 116 -28.84 20.20 15.82
CA ALA A 116 -29.69 19.25 16.53
C ALA A 116 -29.34 17.78 16.19
N LEU A 117 -29.03 17.50 14.92
CA LEU A 117 -28.60 16.16 14.48
C LEU A 117 -27.26 15.75 15.09
N LEU A 118 -26.30 16.67 15.21
CA LEU A 118 -25.01 16.38 15.85
C LEU A 118 -25.18 16.06 17.34
N GLU A 119 -26.03 16.81 18.05
CA GLU A 119 -26.38 16.52 19.44
C GLU A 119 -27.08 15.16 19.58
N TYR A 120 -27.97 14.83 18.64
CA TYR A 120 -28.63 13.53 18.61
C TYR A 120 -27.66 12.38 18.32
N LEU A 121 -26.71 12.55 17.40
CA LEU A 121 -25.68 11.54 17.09
C LEU A 121 -24.83 11.19 18.32
N GLU A 122 -24.53 12.18 19.16
CA GLU A 122 -23.82 11.96 20.43
C GLU A 122 -24.62 11.11 21.42
N SER A 123 -25.95 11.19 21.40
CA SER A 123 -26.82 10.34 22.23
C SER A 123 -26.98 8.92 21.68
N VAL A 124 -26.87 8.74 20.36
CA VAL A 124 -27.07 7.45 19.67
C VAL A 124 -25.78 6.62 19.60
N LYS A 125 -24.60 7.27 19.62
CA LYS A 125 -23.33 6.54 19.47
C LYS A 125 -23.13 5.55 20.62
N ILE A 126 -22.77 4.33 20.26
CA ILE A 126 -22.46 3.27 21.22
C ILE A 126 -20.95 3.28 21.42
N LYS A 127 -20.49 3.43 22.66
CA LYS A 127 -19.06 3.31 22.99
C LYS A 127 -18.66 1.85 22.87
N VAL A 128 -17.69 1.59 22.03
CA VAL A 128 -17.16 0.25 21.74
C VAL A 128 -15.72 0.17 22.24
N ASP A 129 -15.36 -0.97 22.82
CA ASP A 129 -13.98 -1.27 23.14
C ASP A 129 -13.22 -1.67 21.87
N VAL A 130 -12.16 -0.93 21.54
CA VAL A 130 -11.34 -1.10 20.33
C VAL A 130 -10.41 -2.32 20.44
N THR A 131 -10.47 -3.08 21.54
CA THR A 131 -9.70 -4.31 21.72
C THR A 131 -10.48 -5.57 21.31
N ASP A 132 -11.80 -5.48 21.18
CA ASP A 132 -12.63 -6.63 20.81
C ASP A 132 -12.51 -6.95 19.32
N ARG A 133 -11.93 -8.12 19.03
CA ARG A 133 -11.76 -8.63 17.66
C ARG A 133 -13.11 -8.85 16.97
N GLU A 134 -14.14 -9.28 17.68
CA GLU A 134 -15.44 -9.60 17.06
C GLU A 134 -16.15 -8.35 16.54
N ILE A 135 -16.09 -7.26 17.31
CA ILE A 135 -16.70 -5.99 16.89
C ILE A 135 -15.93 -5.40 15.72
N LEU A 136 -14.59 -5.47 15.73
CA LEU A 136 -13.76 -5.07 14.59
C LEU A 136 -14.03 -5.92 13.35
N TYR A 137 -14.28 -7.22 13.53
CA TYR A 137 -14.68 -8.12 12.46
C TYR A 137 -16.02 -7.70 11.85
N CYS A 138 -17.04 -7.43 12.65
CA CYS A 138 -18.31 -6.94 12.14
C CYS A 138 -18.20 -5.58 11.43
N ALA A 139 -17.35 -4.68 11.92
CA ALA A 139 -17.09 -3.39 11.28
C ALA A 139 -16.42 -3.56 9.91
N ALA A 140 -15.32 -4.30 9.84
CA ALA A 140 -14.60 -4.59 8.58
C ALA A 140 -15.50 -5.33 7.58
N LYS A 141 -16.30 -6.28 8.06
CA LYS A 141 -17.25 -7.05 7.25
C LYS A 141 -18.29 -6.15 6.60
N THR A 142 -18.78 -5.15 7.35
CA THR A 142 -19.78 -4.20 6.86
C THR A 142 -19.23 -3.39 5.70
N SER A 143 -18.01 -2.83 5.84
CA SER A 143 -17.37 -2.06 4.78
C SER A 143 -17.02 -2.93 3.56
N LEU A 144 -16.39 -4.09 3.75
CA LEU A 144 -15.96 -4.96 2.65
C LEU A 144 -17.12 -5.52 1.82
N ARG A 145 -18.22 -5.89 2.46
CA ARG A 145 -19.42 -6.41 1.77
C ARG A 145 -20.08 -5.37 0.86
N THR A 146 -19.80 -4.08 1.04
CA THR A 146 -20.28 -3.07 0.09
C THR A 146 -19.51 -3.14 -1.22
N LYS A 147 -18.20 -3.45 -1.21
CA LYS A 147 -17.31 -3.33 -2.37
C LYS A 147 -17.06 -4.67 -3.10
N LEU A 148 -17.12 -5.80 -2.40
CA LEU A 148 -16.78 -7.14 -2.92
C LEU A 148 -17.93 -8.15 -2.83
N SER A 149 -17.72 -9.31 -3.47
CA SER A 149 -18.63 -10.46 -3.30
C SER A 149 -18.58 -10.98 -1.86
N GLN A 150 -19.70 -11.54 -1.37
CA GLN A 150 -19.84 -11.94 0.03
C GLN A 150 -18.78 -12.94 0.48
N ALA A 151 -18.51 -13.98 -0.33
CA ALA A 151 -17.51 -14.99 0.00
C ALA A 151 -16.08 -14.40 0.11
N LEU A 152 -15.72 -13.51 -0.82
CA LEU A 152 -14.41 -12.86 -0.82
C LEU A 152 -14.28 -11.83 0.32
N ALA A 153 -15.36 -11.09 0.59
CA ALA A 153 -15.41 -10.14 1.68
C ALA A 153 -15.21 -10.83 3.03
N ASP A 154 -15.86 -11.97 3.27
CA ASP A 154 -15.76 -12.69 4.54
C ASP A 154 -14.32 -13.20 4.77
N GLN A 155 -13.63 -13.71 3.74
CA GLN A 155 -12.22 -14.09 3.83
C GLN A 155 -11.29 -12.89 4.09
N LEU A 156 -11.48 -11.78 3.36
CA LEU A 156 -10.64 -10.60 3.54
C LEU A 156 -10.89 -9.90 4.88
N THR A 157 -12.08 -10.06 5.46
CA THR A 157 -12.41 -9.50 6.78
C THR A 157 -11.49 -10.04 7.86
N ASP A 158 -11.24 -11.36 7.88
CA ASP A 158 -10.29 -11.96 8.82
C ASP A 158 -8.87 -11.39 8.61
N ILE A 159 -8.45 -11.26 7.36
CA ILE A 159 -7.12 -10.74 7.02
C ILE A 159 -6.95 -9.27 7.45
N VAL A 160 -7.96 -8.42 7.22
CA VAL A 160 -7.93 -7.00 7.58
C VAL A 160 -7.91 -6.82 9.09
N THR A 161 -8.78 -7.53 9.81
CA THR A 161 -8.84 -7.43 11.28
C THR A 161 -7.55 -7.86 11.93
N ASP A 162 -6.99 -9.00 11.51
CA ASP A 162 -5.72 -9.49 12.04
C ASP A 162 -4.56 -8.54 11.70
N SER A 163 -4.58 -7.91 10.51
CA SER A 163 -3.58 -6.90 10.10
C SER A 163 -3.61 -5.65 10.98
N VAL A 164 -4.80 -5.10 11.24
CA VAL A 164 -4.94 -3.91 12.11
C VAL A 164 -4.54 -4.23 13.55
N LEU A 165 -4.92 -5.40 14.06
CA LEU A 165 -4.54 -5.85 15.41
C LEU A 165 -3.02 -6.05 15.55
N THR A 166 -2.36 -6.52 14.49
CA THR A 166 -0.91 -6.75 14.47
C THR A 166 -0.11 -5.43 14.55
N ILE A 167 -0.62 -4.36 13.93
CA ILE A 167 0.06 -3.05 13.91
C ILE A 167 -0.25 -2.24 15.17
N LYS A 168 -1.39 -2.47 15.81
CA LYS A 168 -1.82 -1.71 16.99
C LYS A 168 -0.80 -1.82 18.12
N ARG A 169 -0.16 -0.71 18.45
CA ARG A 169 0.72 -0.56 19.61
C ARG A 169 0.02 0.22 20.73
N PRO A 170 0.25 -0.14 22.01
CA PRO A 170 -0.32 0.61 23.12
C PRO A 170 0.31 2.00 23.18
N GLY A 171 -0.50 3.05 23.01
CA GLY A 171 -0.09 4.45 23.18
C GLY A 171 0.41 5.18 21.93
N GLU A 172 0.55 4.50 20.79
CA GLU A 172 0.88 5.14 19.49
C GLU A 172 -0.37 5.23 18.59
N PRO A 173 -0.50 6.29 17.77
CA PRO A 173 -1.55 6.34 16.75
C PRO A 173 -1.34 5.23 15.72
N LEU A 174 -2.44 4.70 15.19
CA LEU A 174 -2.40 3.65 14.17
C LEU A 174 -1.78 4.20 12.88
N ASP A 175 -0.65 3.63 12.46
CA ASP A 175 -0.03 3.94 11.18
C ASP A 175 -0.38 2.87 10.14
N LEU A 176 -1.28 3.22 9.22
CA LEU A 176 -1.68 2.35 8.12
C LEU A 176 -0.57 2.13 7.08
N HIS A 177 0.49 2.95 7.08
CA HIS A 177 1.65 2.72 6.21
C HIS A 177 2.36 1.40 6.53
N MET A 178 2.20 0.89 7.76
CA MET A 178 2.79 -0.38 8.19
C MET A 178 2.08 -1.61 7.63
N VAL A 179 0.86 -1.46 7.07
CA VAL A 179 0.25 -2.48 6.21
C VAL A 179 0.77 -2.30 4.79
N GLU A 180 1.55 -3.25 4.28
CA GLU A 180 1.81 -3.30 2.84
C GLU A 180 0.71 -4.10 2.15
N ILE A 181 0.22 -3.58 1.02
CA ILE A 181 -0.68 -4.32 0.14
C ILE A 181 0.12 -4.75 -1.08
N MET A 182 0.50 -6.03 -1.10
CA MET A 182 1.14 -6.66 -2.24
C MET A 182 0.11 -7.39 -3.09
N HIS A 183 0.34 -7.45 -4.39
CA HIS A 183 -0.50 -8.22 -5.29
C HIS A 183 0.36 -9.18 -6.10
N MET A 184 -0.23 -10.33 -6.45
CA MET A 184 0.33 -11.35 -7.30
C MET A 184 -0.74 -11.79 -8.29
N ARG A 185 -0.40 -11.86 -9.58
CA ARG A 185 -1.28 -12.41 -10.59
C ARG A 185 -1.35 -13.93 -10.44
N HIS A 186 -2.45 -14.47 -9.93
CA HIS A 186 -2.60 -15.90 -9.70
C HIS A 186 -3.99 -16.40 -10.14
N LYS A 187 -4.14 -17.68 -10.46
CA LYS A 187 -5.38 -18.20 -11.06
C LYS A 187 -6.63 -17.98 -10.21
N LEU A 188 -6.51 -18.07 -8.88
CA LEU A 188 -7.62 -17.97 -7.94
C LEU A 188 -7.57 -16.65 -7.15
N THR A 189 -8.74 -16.04 -6.95
CA THR A 189 -8.92 -14.86 -6.09
C THR A 189 -8.93 -15.19 -4.60
N THR A 190 -9.33 -16.41 -4.27
CA THR A 190 -9.53 -16.93 -2.90
C THR A 190 -8.23 -17.31 -2.19
N ASP A 191 -7.07 -17.19 -2.83
CA ASP A 191 -5.79 -17.59 -2.24
C ASP A 191 -5.06 -16.41 -1.57
N SER A 192 -5.76 -15.28 -1.39
CA SER A 192 -5.21 -14.11 -0.72
C SER A 192 -4.92 -14.44 0.74
N LYS A 193 -3.73 -14.08 1.22
CA LYS A 193 -3.25 -14.41 2.57
C LYS A 193 -2.67 -13.20 3.29
N MET A 194 -2.82 -13.18 4.61
CA MET A 194 -2.01 -12.32 5.46
C MET A 194 -0.63 -12.93 5.64
N VAL A 195 0.41 -12.12 5.51
CA VAL A 195 1.78 -12.48 5.84
C VAL A 195 2.20 -11.64 7.04
N ARG A 196 2.49 -12.29 8.17
CA ARG A 196 3.02 -11.65 9.38
C ARG A 196 4.51 -11.35 9.20
N GLY A 197 4.78 -10.33 8.40
CA GLY A 197 6.09 -9.91 7.96
C GLY A 197 5.98 -9.12 6.67
N LEU A 198 6.99 -9.23 5.80
CA LEU A 198 7.04 -8.46 4.56
C LEU A 198 7.12 -9.37 3.33
N VAL A 199 6.38 -9.01 2.28
CA VAL A 199 6.56 -9.57 0.93
C VAL A 199 7.20 -8.52 0.03
N LEU A 200 8.30 -8.89 -0.61
CA LEU A 200 9.03 -8.06 -1.57
C LEU A 200 8.72 -8.51 -2.99
N ASP A 201 8.64 -7.56 -3.92
CA ASP A 201 8.45 -7.76 -5.36
C ASP A 201 9.76 -8.10 -6.11
N HIS A 202 10.81 -8.39 -5.36
CA HIS A 202 12.12 -8.72 -5.89
C HIS A 202 12.58 -10.04 -5.26
N GLY A 203 13.34 -10.81 -6.05
CA GLY A 203 14.00 -12.05 -5.62
C GLY A 203 15.48 -12.04 -5.93
N ALA A 204 16.15 -13.12 -5.53
CA ALA A 204 17.56 -13.34 -5.84
C ALA A 204 17.77 -13.39 -7.36
N ARG A 205 18.79 -12.70 -7.86
CA ARG A 205 19.08 -12.65 -9.31
C ARG A 205 20.07 -13.70 -9.77
N HIS A 206 20.97 -14.12 -8.89
CA HIS A 206 21.95 -15.14 -9.20
C HIS A 206 21.33 -16.54 -9.03
N PRO A 207 21.55 -17.48 -9.97
CA PRO A 207 20.94 -18.82 -9.91
C PRO A 207 21.41 -19.65 -8.71
N ASP A 208 22.68 -19.49 -8.30
CA ASP A 208 23.27 -20.25 -7.19
C ASP A 208 22.96 -19.66 -5.80
N MET A 209 22.20 -18.55 -5.73
CA MET A 209 21.74 -18.05 -4.44
C MET A 209 20.71 -18.99 -3.81
N PRO A 210 20.71 -19.12 -2.48
CA PRO A 210 19.74 -19.97 -1.80
C PRO A 210 18.33 -19.41 -2.04
N LYS A 211 17.39 -20.27 -2.41
CA LYS A 211 15.97 -19.90 -2.61
C LYS A 211 15.18 -19.88 -1.31
N ARG A 212 15.66 -20.57 -0.28
CA ARG A 212 15.05 -20.65 1.04
C ARG A 212 16.14 -20.60 2.08
N VAL A 213 15.93 -19.77 3.09
CA VAL A 213 16.87 -19.45 4.15
C VAL A 213 16.08 -19.50 5.46
N GLU A 214 16.39 -20.48 6.30
CA GLU A 214 15.79 -20.63 7.64
C GLU A 214 16.66 -19.91 8.67
N ASN A 215 16.04 -19.42 9.75
CA ASN A 215 16.67 -18.63 10.81
C ASN A 215 17.59 -17.55 10.23
N ALA A 216 17.00 -16.68 9.41
CA ALA A 216 17.71 -15.68 8.64
C ALA A 216 18.01 -14.44 9.48
N PHE A 217 19.29 -14.08 9.56
CA PHE A 217 19.70 -12.72 9.90
C PHE A 217 19.53 -11.82 8.68
N VAL A 218 18.73 -10.76 8.85
CA VAL A 218 18.37 -9.83 7.77
C VAL A 218 19.19 -8.56 7.95
N LEU A 219 20.13 -8.32 7.04
CA LEU A 219 20.85 -7.06 6.93
C LEU A 219 20.09 -6.12 5.98
N THR A 220 19.55 -5.04 6.54
CA THR A 220 18.98 -3.94 5.78
C THR A 220 20.04 -2.87 5.54
N CYS A 221 20.38 -2.59 4.28
CA CYS A 221 21.40 -1.60 3.95
C CYS A 221 21.01 -0.64 2.80
N ASN A 222 21.67 0.51 2.79
CA ASN A 222 21.59 1.54 1.75
C ASN A 222 22.99 1.84 1.18
N ILE A 223 23.76 0.77 0.94
CA ILE A 223 25.16 0.84 0.51
C ILE A 223 25.22 0.56 -0.98
N SER A 224 26.03 1.30 -1.72
CA SER A 224 26.21 0.97 -3.14
C SER A 224 27.19 -0.19 -3.28
N LEU A 225 26.70 -1.30 -3.82
CA LEU A 225 27.49 -2.47 -4.21
C LEU A 225 27.56 -2.57 -5.74
N GLU A 226 27.37 -1.45 -6.43
CA GLU A 226 27.55 -1.34 -7.87
C GLU A 226 28.83 -0.56 -8.18
N TYR A 227 29.38 -0.79 -9.37
CA TYR A 227 30.42 0.05 -9.92
C TYR A 227 29.87 1.47 -10.11
N GLU A 228 30.34 2.40 -9.29
CA GLU A 228 29.99 3.82 -9.37
C GLU A 228 31.09 4.56 -10.13
N LYS A 229 30.68 5.30 -11.16
CA LYS A 229 31.55 6.32 -11.74
C LYS A 229 31.64 7.49 -10.76
N SER A 230 32.81 8.13 -10.70
CA SER A 230 32.98 9.37 -9.96
C SER A 230 31.99 10.43 -10.44
N GLU A 231 31.36 11.15 -9.50
CA GLU A 231 30.42 12.23 -9.82
C GLU A 231 31.11 13.40 -10.53
N VAL A 232 32.38 13.66 -10.17
CA VAL A 232 33.25 14.54 -10.91
C VAL A 232 33.74 13.80 -12.15
N ASN A 233 33.79 14.48 -13.30
CA ASN A 233 34.35 13.96 -14.54
C ASN A 233 35.85 13.66 -14.37
N SER A 234 36.15 12.49 -13.81
CA SER A 234 37.50 11.96 -13.66
C SER A 234 37.84 11.18 -14.92
N GLY A 235 38.46 11.86 -15.88
CA GLY A 235 39.05 11.20 -17.04
C GLY A 235 40.35 10.52 -16.63
N PHE A 236 40.40 9.19 -16.70
CA PHE A 236 41.65 8.47 -16.51
C PHE A 236 42.47 8.50 -17.80
N PHE A 237 43.65 9.11 -17.75
CA PHE A 237 44.64 9.01 -18.81
C PHE A 237 45.59 7.87 -18.50
N TYR A 238 45.66 6.86 -19.39
CA TYR A 238 46.59 5.74 -19.27
C TYR A 238 47.43 5.66 -20.54
N SER A 239 48.73 5.43 -20.36
CA SER A 239 49.69 5.33 -21.47
C SER A 239 49.89 3.87 -21.92
N ASN A 240 49.69 2.92 -20.99
CA ASN A 240 49.96 1.50 -21.19
C ASN A 240 48.74 0.62 -20.87
N ALA A 241 48.62 -0.54 -21.54
CA ALA A 241 47.54 -1.51 -21.28
C ALA A 241 47.55 -2.05 -19.84
N GLU A 242 48.74 -2.30 -19.27
CA GLU A 242 48.90 -2.79 -17.89
C GLU A 242 48.40 -1.77 -16.84
N GLN A 243 48.58 -0.48 -17.11
CA GLN A 243 48.06 0.59 -16.23
C GLN A 243 46.53 0.62 -16.25
N ARG A 244 45.92 0.38 -17.42
CA ARG A 244 44.45 0.30 -17.54
C ARG A 244 43.89 -0.86 -16.72
N GLU A 245 44.52 -2.04 -16.79
CA GLU A 245 44.07 -3.20 -16.00
C GLU A 245 44.18 -2.96 -14.50
N LYS A 246 45.29 -2.35 -14.03
CA LYS A 246 45.47 -2.00 -12.61
C LYS A 246 44.43 -0.99 -12.12
N LEU A 247 44.07 0.00 -12.93
CA LEU A 247 43.04 0.97 -12.56
C LEU A 247 41.65 0.33 -12.47
N VAL A 248 41.28 -0.51 -13.43
CA VAL A 248 40.01 -1.26 -13.39
C VAL A 248 39.97 -2.20 -12.17
N ALA A 249 41.10 -2.84 -11.83
CA ALA A 249 41.20 -3.68 -10.64
C ALA A 249 41.07 -2.86 -9.35
N ALA A 250 41.69 -1.67 -9.26
CA ALA A 250 41.61 -0.80 -8.08
C ALA A 250 40.19 -0.25 -7.85
N GLU A 251 39.48 0.15 -8.91
CA GLU A 251 38.08 0.58 -8.79
C GLU A 251 37.18 -0.56 -8.30
N ARG A 252 37.44 -1.79 -8.77
CA ARG A 252 36.74 -3.00 -8.30
C ARG A 252 37.12 -3.39 -6.88
N GLU A 253 38.37 -3.18 -6.48
CA GLU A 253 38.83 -3.49 -5.13
C GLU A 253 38.04 -2.68 -4.09
N TYR A 254 37.62 -1.47 -4.43
CA TYR A 254 36.74 -0.67 -3.58
C TYR A 254 35.37 -1.31 -3.36
N THR A 255 34.72 -1.79 -4.43
CA THR A 255 33.42 -2.50 -4.31
C THR A 255 33.59 -3.85 -3.62
N ASP A 256 34.65 -4.59 -3.96
CA ASP A 256 34.96 -5.89 -3.37
C ASP A 256 35.26 -5.77 -1.87
N ALA A 257 35.95 -4.72 -1.43
CA ALA A 257 36.22 -4.48 -0.02
C ALA A 257 34.91 -4.30 0.78
N ARG A 258 33.92 -3.59 0.21
CA ARG A 258 32.60 -3.44 0.83
C ARG A 258 31.85 -4.77 0.95
N VAL A 259 31.92 -5.60 -0.09
CA VAL A 259 31.30 -6.94 -0.08
C VAL A 259 32.00 -7.86 0.90
N ARG A 260 33.33 -7.84 0.95
CA ARG A 260 34.13 -8.63 1.90
C ARG A 260 33.76 -8.31 3.34
N ALA A 261 33.57 -7.04 3.69
CA ALA A 261 33.12 -6.67 5.03
C ALA A 261 31.73 -7.23 5.39
N ILE A 262 30.81 -7.34 4.42
CA ILE A 262 29.51 -8.00 4.63
C ILE A 262 29.70 -9.51 4.83
N ILE A 263 30.60 -10.14 4.07
CA ILE A 263 30.96 -11.55 4.21
C ILE A 263 31.60 -11.81 5.58
N ASP A 264 32.46 -10.90 6.05
CA ASP A 264 33.10 -10.98 7.36
C ASP A 264 32.07 -10.87 8.49
N LEU A 265 31.08 -9.99 8.33
CA LEU A 265 29.95 -9.91 9.27
C LEU A 265 29.17 -11.23 9.29
N LYS A 266 28.88 -11.82 8.12
CA LYS A 266 28.24 -13.14 8.06
C LYS A 266 29.07 -14.18 8.81
N LYS A 267 30.38 -14.25 8.57
CA LYS A 267 31.27 -15.25 9.21
C LYS A 267 31.33 -15.07 10.74
N LYS A 268 31.19 -13.85 11.24
CA LYS A 268 31.11 -13.56 12.69
C LYS A 268 29.80 -14.04 13.31
N VAL A 269 28.67 -13.89 12.59
CA VAL A 269 27.33 -14.13 13.15
C VAL A 269 26.86 -15.56 12.90
N CYS A 270 27.06 -16.10 11.70
CA CYS A 270 26.67 -17.44 11.31
C CYS A 270 27.77 -18.45 11.72
N THR A 271 27.75 -18.88 12.97
CA THR A 271 28.68 -19.92 13.47
C THR A 271 28.14 -21.35 13.24
N SER A 272 26.83 -21.49 13.05
CA SER A 272 26.14 -22.76 12.81
C SER A 272 25.57 -22.83 11.39
N ALA A 273 25.55 -24.04 10.79
CA ALA A 273 25.00 -24.28 9.45
C ALA A 273 23.50 -23.95 9.31
N ASP A 274 22.76 -23.92 10.43
CA ASP A 274 21.32 -23.67 10.47
C ASP A 274 20.95 -22.17 10.46
N GLN A 275 21.94 -21.28 10.48
CA GLN A 275 21.73 -19.83 10.49
C GLN A 275 21.95 -19.24 9.10
N GLY A 276 20.88 -18.66 8.57
CA GLY A 276 20.87 -17.98 7.29
C GLY A 276 21.32 -16.53 7.36
N PHE A 277 21.77 -15.99 6.22
CA PHE A 277 22.08 -14.56 6.09
C PHE A 277 21.46 -14.00 4.82
N VAL A 278 20.69 -12.93 4.96
CA VAL A 278 19.96 -12.26 3.88
C VAL A 278 20.35 -10.79 3.87
N VAL A 279 20.71 -10.28 2.69
CA VAL A 279 21.04 -8.86 2.49
C VAL A 279 19.95 -8.22 1.66
N ILE A 280 19.34 -7.16 2.17
CA ILE A 280 18.33 -6.37 1.48
C ILE A 280 18.89 -4.97 1.28
N ASN A 281 19.29 -4.68 0.05
CA ASN A 281 19.88 -3.39 -0.31
C ASN A 281 18.87 -2.49 -1.03
N MET A 282 18.81 -1.21 -0.62
CA MET A 282 18.08 -0.18 -1.36
C MET A 282 18.75 0.15 -2.70
N LYS A 283 20.08 0.12 -2.73
CA LYS A 283 20.84 0.37 -3.96
C LYS A 283 20.99 -0.93 -4.74
N GLY A 284 21.66 -0.81 -5.88
CA GLY A 284 21.94 -1.94 -6.72
C GLY A 284 23.09 -2.81 -6.21
N ILE A 285 23.23 -3.97 -6.84
CA ILE A 285 24.33 -4.92 -6.63
C ILE A 285 24.79 -5.35 -8.03
N ASP A 286 26.09 -5.23 -8.28
CA ASP A 286 26.69 -5.65 -9.55
C ASP A 286 26.79 -7.19 -9.67
N PRO A 287 26.94 -7.73 -10.89
CA PRO A 287 27.02 -9.18 -11.09
C PRO A 287 28.18 -9.84 -10.32
N PHE A 288 29.35 -9.21 -10.27
CA PHE A 288 30.51 -9.79 -9.58
C PHE A 288 30.29 -9.86 -8.06
N SER A 289 29.70 -8.84 -7.42
CA SER A 289 29.33 -8.92 -6.01
C SER A 289 28.24 -9.96 -5.78
N LEU A 290 27.28 -10.12 -6.70
CA LEU A 290 26.29 -11.19 -6.61
C LEU A 290 26.96 -12.57 -6.61
N ASP A 291 27.96 -12.80 -7.46
CA ASP A 291 28.71 -14.07 -7.49
C ASP A 291 29.48 -14.31 -6.18
N LEU A 292 30.11 -13.27 -5.61
CA LEU A 292 30.81 -13.35 -4.33
C LEU A 292 29.84 -13.69 -3.18
N LEU A 293 28.68 -13.03 -3.13
CA LEU A 293 27.65 -13.29 -2.13
C LEU A 293 27.01 -14.68 -2.32
N ALA A 294 26.82 -15.12 -3.57
CA ALA A 294 26.27 -16.44 -3.89
C ALA A 294 27.20 -17.58 -3.47
N LYS A 295 28.52 -17.43 -3.68
CA LYS A 295 29.53 -18.42 -3.23
C LYS A 295 29.49 -18.66 -1.72
N GLU A 296 29.25 -17.59 -0.97
CA GLU A 296 29.11 -17.66 0.49
C GLU A 296 27.70 -18.11 0.90
N GLY A 297 26.75 -18.31 -0.02
CA GLY A 297 25.37 -18.71 0.27
C GLY A 297 24.55 -17.59 0.94
N ILE A 298 24.75 -16.34 0.55
CA ILE A 298 23.95 -15.19 1.00
C ILE A 298 22.83 -14.94 0.01
N MET A 299 21.59 -14.83 0.48
CA MET A 299 20.49 -14.33 -0.36
C MET A 299 20.61 -12.80 -0.44
N ALA A 300 20.93 -12.28 -1.62
CA ALA A 300 21.07 -10.84 -1.83
C ALA A 300 19.93 -10.29 -2.70
N LEU A 301 19.24 -9.28 -2.15
CA LEU A 301 18.19 -8.51 -2.80
C LEU A 301 18.71 -7.11 -3.11
N ARG A 302 18.45 -6.65 -4.33
CA ARG A 302 18.87 -5.33 -4.81
C ARG A 302 17.66 -4.45 -5.10
N ARG A 303 17.86 -3.13 -5.03
CA ARG A 303 16.87 -2.11 -5.39
C ARG A 303 15.56 -2.22 -4.60
N ALA A 304 15.65 -2.53 -3.31
CA ALA A 304 14.48 -2.53 -2.44
C ALA A 304 13.90 -1.11 -2.30
N LYS A 305 12.57 -0.99 -2.28
CA LYS A 305 11.88 0.30 -2.09
C LYS A 305 12.20 0.85 -0.71
N LYS A 306 12.45 2.16 -0.60
CA LYS A 306 12.72 2.83 0.69
C LYS A 306 11.64 2.54 1.75
N ARG A 307 10.36 2.60 1.37
CA ARG A 307 9.22 2.27 2.26
C ARG A 307 9.29 0.86 2.85
N ASN A 308 9.84 -0.11 2.11
CA ASN A 308 9.95 -1.50 2.56
C ASN A 308 11.04 -1.63 3.62
N MET A 309 12.04 -0.76 3.63
CA MET A 309 13.12 -0.80 4.60
C MET A 309 12.66 -0.32 5.97
N GLU A 310 11.85 0.74 6.02
CA GLU A 310 11.21 1.20 7.26
C GLU A 310 10.34 0.09 7.88
N ARG A 311 9.61 -0.63 7.03
CA ARG A 311 8.80 -1.80 7.44
C ARG A 311 9.64 -2.99 7.88
N LEU A 312 10.74 -3.30 7.19
CA LEU A 312 11.64 -4.40 7.56
C LEU A 312 12.30 -4.15 8.91
N VAL A 313 12.72 -2.92 9.19
CA VAL A 313 13.26 -2.51 10.49
C VAL A 313 12.24 -2.78 11.59
N LEU A 314 10.98 -2.40 11.38
CA LEU A 314 9.91 -2.58 12.37
C LEU A 314 9.45 -4.03 12.52
N ALA A 315 9.49 -4.82 11.44
CA ALA A 315 9.11 -6.23 11.46
C ALA A 315 10.22 -7.13 12.03
N CYS A 316 11.46 -6.97 11.55
CA CYS A 316 12.58 -7.85 11.89
C CYS A 316 13.39 -7.35 13.10
N GLY A 317 13.24 -6.09 13.50
CA GLY A 317 13.93 -5.48 14.65
C GLY A 317 15.38 -5.07 14.41
N GLY A 318 15.81 -4.93 13.15
CA GLY A 318 17.17 -4.51 12.77
C GLY A 318 17.30 -3.00 12.56
N ILE A 319 18.52 -2.53 12.32
CA ILE A 319 18.81 -1.12 12.00
C ILE A 319 19.21 -1.02 10.52
N SER A 320 18.69 -0.01 9.81
CA SER A 320 19.11 0.25 8.43
C SER A 320 20.51 0.89 8.42
N VAL A 321 21.48 0.17 7.86
CA VAL A 321 22.88 0.60 7.81
C VAL A 321 23.18 1.36 6.52
N ASN A 322 23.86 2.51 6.63
CA ASN A 322 24.24 3.33 5.46
C ASN A 322 25.70 3.15 5.04
N SER A 323 26.60 2.82 5.98
CA SER A 323 28.02 2.62 5.73
C SER A 323 28.48 1.23 6.15
N VAL A 324 29.43 0.66 5.42
CA VAL A 324 30.00 -0.67 5.69
C VAL A 324 30.80 -0.69 7.01
N GLU A 325 31.34 0.45 7.43
CA GLU A 325 32.16 0.56 8.63
C GLU A 325 31.36 0.41 9.93
N GLU A 326 30.05 0.69 9.87
CA GLU A 326 29.13 0.61 11.01
C GLU A 326 28.50 -0.78 11.17
N LEU A 327 28.96 -1.78 10.39
CA LEU A 327 28.44 -3.14 10.42
C LEU A 327 28.77 -3.83 11.75
N THR A 328 27.81 -3.82 12.66
CA THR A 328 27.84 -4.58 13.91
C THR A 328 26.76 -5.68 13.90
N PRO A 329 26.96 -6.78 14.65
CA PRO A 329 25.94 -7.83 14.78
C PRO A 329 24.60 -7.32 15.31
N ASP A 330 24.61 -6.26 16.12
CA ASP A 330 23.41 -5.67 16.72
C ASP A 330 22.53 -4.95 15.71
N CYS A 331 23.07 -4.58 14.54
CA CYS A 331 22.29 -3.96 13.47
C CYS A 331 21.40 -4.98 12.72
N LEU A 332 21.60 -6.28 12.90
CA LEU A 332 20.91 -7.31 12.14
C LEU A 332 19.49 -7.54 12.67
N GLY A 333 18.53 -7.59 11.74
CA GLY A 333 17.18 -8.08 12.03
C GLY A 333 17.14 -9.61 12.06
N TYR A 334 16.06 -10.16 12.60
CA TYR A 334 15.84 -11.61 12.63
C TYR A 334 14.51 -11.98 11.97
N ALA A 335 14.53 -12.99 11.10
CA ALA A 335 13.35 -13.62 10.51
C ALA A 335 13.48 -15.14 10.58
N GLY A 336 12.43 -15.85 10.97
CA GLY A 336 12.44 -17.31 11.08
C GLY A 336 12.53 -18.01 9.72
N CYS A 337 11.89 -17.47 8.69
CA CYS A 337 11.96 -18.03 7.35
C CYS A 337 11.95 -16.93 6.29
N VAL A 338 12.94 -16.96 5.40
CA VAL A 338 12.99 -16.12 4.21
C VAL A 338 13.07 -17.02 2.98
N TYR A 339 12.08 -16.92 2.10
CA TYR A 339 12.05 -17.75 0.90
C TYR A 339 11.58 -16.98 -0.33
N GLU A 340 12.14 -17.34 -1.47
CA GLU A 340 11.78 -16.84 -2.77
C GLU A 340 10.71 -17.75 -3.40
N HIS A 341 9.59 -17.15 -3.78
CA HIS A 341 8.54 -17.77 -4.56
C HIS A 341 8.55 -17.18 -5.97
N ILE A 342 8.79 -18.04 -6.95
CA ILE A 342 8.83 -17.66 -8.36
C ILE A 342 7.47 -17.96 -8.98
N LEU A 343 6.89 -16.97 -9.63
CA LEU A 343 5.64 -17.11 -10.37
C LEU A 343 5.81 -16.58 -11.78
N GLY A 344 5.92 -17.48 -12.76
CA GLY A 344 6.29 -17.10 -14.12
C GLY A 344 7.69 -16.50 -14.14
N GLU A 345 7.81 -15.27 -14.63
CA GLU A 345 9.08 -14.52 -14.64
C GLU A 345 9.28 -13.63 -13.41
N GLU A 346 8.22 -13.44 -12.62
CA GLU A 346 8.26 -12.60 -11.41
C GLU A 346 8.73 -13.40 -10.20
N LYS A 347 9.48 -12.72 -9.34
CA LYS A 347 10.10 -13.30 -8.14
C LYS A 347 9.64 -12.51 -6.92
N TYR A 348 9.08 -13.21 -5.96
CA TYR A 348 8.57 -12.62 -4.72
C TYR A 348 9.35 -13.20 -3.55
N THR A 349 9.93 -12.35 -2.69
CA THR A 349 10.60 -12.83 -1.47
C THR A 349 9.68 -12.62 -0.28
N PHE A 350 9.43 -13.69 0.45
CA PHE A 350 8.64 -13.73 1.66
C PHE A 350 9.58 -13.68 2.86
N VAL A 351 9.29 -12.78 3.79
CA VAL A 351 9.93 -12.71 5.11
C VAL A 351 8.85 -13.05 6.13
N GLU A 352 8.90 -14.25 6.68
CA GLU A 352 7.92 -14.83 7.61
C GLU A 352 8.58 -15.15 8.97
N ASP A 353 7.75 -15.39 9.98
CA ASP A 353 8.17 -15.76 11.35
C ASP A 353 9.11 -14.73 12.02
N VAL A 354 8.73 -13.46 11.94
CA VAL A 354 9.45 -12.38 12.64
C VAL A 354 9.05 -12.31 14.12
N LYS A 355 9.99 -11.93 15.00
CA LYS A 355 9.78 -11.90 16.45
C LYS A 355 8.71 -10.89 16.88
N ASN A 356 8.76 -9.69 16.29
CA ASN A 356 7.83 -8.59 16.60
C ASN A 356 7.22 -8.05 15.30
N PRO A 357 6.15 -8.65 14.76
CA PRO A 357 5.54 -8.19 13.52
C PRO A 357 4.78 -6.88 13.76
N HIS A 358 5.49 -5.74 13.79
CA HIS A 358 4.84 -4.43 13.81
C HIS A 358 4.48 -3.91 12.41
N SER A 359 4.89 -4.65 11.37
CA SER A 359 4.45 -4.46 10.00
C SER A 359 3.99 -5.80 9.44
N CYS A 360 2.92 -5.76 8.66
CA CYS A 360 2.34 -6.93 8.01
C CYS A 360 2.09 -6.64 6.54
N THR A 361 2.03 -7.71 5.75
CA THR A 361 1.70 -7.61 4.33
C THR A 361 0.42 -8.37 4.05
N ILE A 362 -0.56 -7.69 3.44
CA ILE A 362 -1.71 -8.33 2.85
C ILE A 362 -1.33 -8.70 1.42
N LEU A 363 -1.23 -10.00 1.16
CA LEU A 363 -0.95 -10.52 -0.17
C LEU A 363 -2.26 -10.84 -0.89
N LEU A 364 -2.59 -10.00 -1.87
CA LEU A 364 -3.71 -10.21 -2.77
C LEU A 364 -3.30 -11.12 -3.93
N LYS A 365 -4.07 -12.16 -4.17
CA LYS A 365 -3.94 -13.01 -5.35
C LYS A 365 -5.21 -12.90 -6.17
N ALA A 366 -5.09 -12.66 -7.47
CA ALA A 366 -6.22 -12.66 -8.39
C ALA A 366 -5.76 -12.85 -9.85
N PRO A 367 -6.63 -13.36 -10.74
CA PRO A 367 -6.25 -13.73 -12.10
C PRO A 367 -6.07 -12.53 -13.03
N ASN A 368 -6.85 -11.48 -12.81
CA ASN A 368 -6.93 -10.31 -13.68
C ASN A 368 -6.56 -9.05 -12.91
N ASP A 369 -5.91 -8.09 -13.58
CA ASP A 369 -5.51 -6.82 -12.96
C ASP A 369 -6.70 -6.01 -12.45
N HIS A 370 -7.83 -6.05 -13.16
CA HIS A 370 -9.04 -5.33 -12.74
C HIS A 370 -9.59 -5.87 -11.42
N ALA A 371 -9.48 -7.19 -11.19
CA ALA A 371 -9.88 -7.80 -9.93
C ALA A 371 -8.90 -7.43 -8.81
N ILE A 372 -7.60 -7.40 -9.10
CA ILE A 372 -6.57 -6.92 -8.15
C ILE A 372 -6.84 -5.47 -7.75
N ALA A 373 -7.10 -4.59 -8.71
CA ALA A 373 -7.40 -3.19 -8.47
C ALA A 373 -8.66 -3.04 -7.60
N GLN A 374 -9.75 -3.75 -7.93
CA GLN A 374 -10.98 -3.74 -7.14
C GLN A 374 -10.75 -4.24 -5.71
N MET A 375 -9.99 -5.32 -5.52
CA MET A 375 -9.67 -5.85 -4.20
C MET A 375 -8.81 -4.88 -3.39
N LYS A 376 -7.85 -4.22 -4.03
CA LYS A 376 -7.00 -3.21 -3.40
C LYS A 376 -7.80 -1.97 -2.98
N GLU A 377 -8.71 -1.50 -3.83
CA GLU A 377 -9.66 -0.43 -3.51
C GLU A 377 -10.66 -0.82 -2.42
N ALA A 378 -10.95 -2.11 -2.29
CA ALA A 378 -11.83 -2.61 -1.24
C ALA A 378 -11.15 -2.74 0.12
N LEU A 379 -9.87 -3.11 0.14
CA LEU A 379 -9.08 -3.23 1.36
C LEU A 379 -8.68 -1.88 1.94
N ARG A 380 -8.43 -0.90 1.08
CA ARG A 380 -8.22 0.50 1.49
C ARG A 380 -9.55 1.13 1.89
#